data_AF-A0A357YIN2-F1
#
_entry.id   AF-A0A357YIN2-F1
#
_cell.length_a   1.000
_cell.length_b   1.000
_cell.length_c   1.000
_cell.angle_alpha   90.00
_cell.angle_beta   90.00
_cell.angle_gamma   90.00
#
_symmetry.space_group_name_H-M   'P 1'
#
loop_
_entity.id
_entity.type
_entity.pdbx_description
1 polymer ?
#
loop_
_entity_poly.entity_id
_entity_poly.type
_entity_poly.pdbx_seq_one_letter_code
_entity_poly.pdbx_strand_id
1 'polypeptide(L)'
;MKKNIIIPLLLSLFIFVGCVEDLPTTSVVEIKPSSTYISLRSSQITLPDDGTEVESITLNSLRILVFDKTSGQIVTNKKFDIETVTAVGQTDGSWVADFSDFVAPTNPGQSVVYAVLNEDVTQVSGQSLTTVLDGVTTLTGMQTLVNTPLTYIPLRVVYDTNNKPIEPPFVMVSFGEVNILPSQLNHADLRGLGGDSKGFTMNRTMAKVTISRVTSEPYTGYAGTTDKVKTSYIHILEMGLVNVPKIYTWSPTTFVPVKEQYQPITFNLLPTGDKFYSRDWTGGSISAKTDVINVVWRQYGKADKRLYKVQNNNGNNSYSTTFNPNITFNDTLVTSNQGGFLSYIILFFGTDDAGREYEGDLIIPPANLDIEVTGAYWTLDQQNISYYIPENILGNKNDTINSTKLHVKAAITTVDFGSEVFFEEDDVTWETEIIKVDGKDVVVKKYYYPGVEIYNNLAKESARFISKKHVIYNDVTKEVFFDESKINVSDGAPYYHFWDGSMFWREARGTVSVSEAGLEFSDPSKSDNIKDFYIPIQNTTKNTDGTETPNGDYNIYRNNEYKFSVHVLEQWPLSAPSGAPSQSSTRSAWEDPNQSMVLRIVPE
;
A
#
# COMPACT_ATOMS: atom_id res chain seq x y z
N MET A 1 -1.47 -69.97 2.52
CA MET A 1 -1.10 -69.40 1.20
C MET A 1 -0.37 -68.09 1.45
N LYS A 2 0.84 -67.96 0.90
CA LYS A 2 1.68 -66.75 0.97
C LYS A 2 1.00 -65.56 0.27
N LYS A 3 1.20 -64.35 0.79
CA LYS A 3 1.48 -63.17 -0.05
C LYS A 3 2.21 -62.10 0.78
N ASN A 4 3.42 -61.80 0.33
CA ASN A 4 4.29 -60.73 0.81
C ASN A 4 3.72 -59.36 0.44
N ILE A 5 3.84 -58.39 1.35
CA ILE A 5 4.03 -56.98 0.99
C ILE A 5 5.17 -56.45 1.86
N ILE A 6 6.09 -55.77 1.17
CA ILE A 6 7.38 -55.24 1.62
C ILE A 6 7.29 -53.70 1.53
N ILE A 7 7.92 -53.02 2.51
CA ILE A 7 8.43 -51.61 2.51
C ILE A 7 7.43 -50.46 2.80
N PRO A 8 7.82 -49.39 3.54
CA PRO A 8 8.94 -49.26 4.49
C PRO A 8 8.64 -48.54 5.82
N LEU A 9 9.53 -48.86 6.73
CA LEU A 9 9.87 -48.26 8.01
C LEU A 9 10.44 -46.83 7.81
N LEU A 10 9.69 -45.78 8.15
CA LEU A 10 10.23 -44.42 8.36
C LEU A 10 9.15 -43.55 9.00
N LEU A 11 8.93 -43.74 10.30
CA LEU A 11 8.53 -42.72 11.26
C LEU A 11 8.41 -43.40 12.62
N SER A 12 8.74 -42.68 13.69
CA SER A 12 8.69 -43.10 15.11
C SER A 12 9.75 -44.12 15.56
N LEU A 13 10.90 -43.59 16.00
CA LEU A 13 11.55 -44.12 17.19
C LEU A 13 12.06 -42.95 18.04
N PHE A 14 11.12 -42.23 18.65
CA PHE A 14 11.40 -41.53 19.90
C PHE A 14 11.52 -42.61 20.98
N ILE A 15 12.74 -42.88 21.45
CA ILE A 15 12.94 -43.57 22.71
C ILE A 15 13.64 -42.59 23.65
N PHE A 16 12.87 -42.06 24.59
CA PHE A 16 13.41 -41.53 25.84
C PHE A 16 13.97 -42.71 26.64
N VAL A 17 15.28 -42.74 26.86
CA VAL A 17 15.87 -43.35 28.05
C VAL A 17 16.87 -42.36 28.60
N GLY A 18 16.55 -41.77 29.75
CA GLY A 18 17.54 -41.06 30.56
C GLY A 18 18.44 -42.09 31.24
N CYS A 19 19.76 -41.92 31.11
CA CYS A 19 20.79 -42.29 32.07
C CYS A 19 22.12 -41.69 31.57
N VAL A 20 22.76 -40.91 32.46
CA VAL A 20 24.19 -40.60 32.60
C VAL A 20 25.00 -40.37 31.31
N GLU A 21 25.59 -39.18 31.22
CA GLU A 21 26.65 -38.80 30.28
C GLU A 21 27.70 -39.91 30.12
N ASP A 22 27.67 -40.59 28.99
CA ASP A 22 28.85 -41.15 28.36
C ASP A 22 28.72 -40.86 26.87
N LEU A 23 29.45 -39.82 26.43
CA LEU A 23 29.70 -39.58 25.01
C LEU A 23 30.19 -40.90 24.40
N PRO A 24 29.63 -41.37 23.27
CA PRO A 24 30.13 -42.58 22.64
C PRO A 24 31.62 -42.39 22.38
N THR A 25 32.43 -43.34 22.82
CA THR A 25 33.87 -43.41 22.55
C THR A 25 34.10 -43.51 21.04
N THR A 26 34.09 -42.36 20.37
CA THR A 26 34.43 -42.20 18.96
C THR A 26 35.94 -42.20 18.80
N SER A 27 36.41 -42.62 17.63
CA SER A 27 37.80 -42.68 17.19
C SER A 27 38.47 -41.30 17.09
N VAL A 28 38.50 -40.56 18.19
CA VAL A 28 39.33 -39.36 18.33
C VAL A 28 40.76 -39.86 18.50
N VAL A 29 41.69 -39.33 17.72
CA VAL A 29 43.11 -39.58 17.98
C VAL A 29 43.40 -39.01 19.36
N GLU A 30 43.78 -39.86 20.30
CA GLU A 30 44.07 -39.45 21.67
C GLU A 30 45.10 -38.30 21.65
N ILE A 31 44.84 -37.25 22.42
CA ILE A 31 45.76 -36.13 22.57
C ILE A 31 47.02 -36.68 23.22
N LYS A 32 48.14 -36.69 22.48
CA LYS A 32 49.36 -37.37 22.89
C LYS A 32 50.00 -36.66 24.10
N PRO A 33 50.84 -37.34 24.90
CA PRO A 33 51.62 -36.71 25.98
C PRO A 33 52.56 -35.58 25.50
N SER A 34 52.84 -35.50 24.19
CA SER A 34 53.57 -34.41 23.52
C SER A 34 52.64 -33.44 22.77
N SER A 35 51.41 -33.31 23.24
CA SER A 35 50.41 -32.40 22.69
C SER A 35 50.86 -30.95 22.71
N THR A 36 50.32 -30.20 21.79
CA THR A 36 50.63 -28.81 21.53
C THR A 36 49.31 -28.04 21.41
N TYR A 37 49.39 -26.75 21.10
CA TYR A 37 48.21 -25.89 21.04
C TYR A 37 48.12 -25.20 19.69
N ILE A 38 46.89 -24.94 19.25
CA ILE A 38 46.58 -24.12 18.09
C ILE A 38 45.60 -23.02 18.45
N SER A 39 45.81 -21.84 17.88
CA SER A 39 44.89 -20.71 17.89
C SER A 39 44.71 -20.19 16.45
N LEU A 40 43.77 -19.29 16.27
CA LEU A 40 43.55 -18.59 15.01
C LEU A 40 44.10 -17.18 15.13
N ARG A 41 44.92 -16.73 14.18
CA ARG A 41 45.27 -15.30 14.07
C ARG A 41 44.07 -14.52 13.55
N SER A 42 44.06 -13.22 13.86
CA SER A 42 43.12 -12.21 13.36
C SER A 42 42.54 -12.57 12.00
N SER A 43 41.21 -12.68 11.88
CA SER A 43 40.54 -12.92 10.60
C SER A 43 40.20 -11.58 9.95
N GLN A 44 40.45 -11.48 8.64
CA GLN A 44 39.87 -10.40 7.85
C GLN A 44 38.49 -10.87 7.37
N ILE A 45 37.45 -10.26 7.91
CA ILE A 45 36.08 -10.40 7.45
C ILE A 45 35.79 -9.14 6.62
N THR A 46 35.75 -9.26 5.31
CA THR A 46 35.38 -8.11 4.47
C THR A 46 33.88 -7.90 4.57
N LEU A 47 33.42 -6.70 4.90
CA LEU A 47 32.00 -6.35 4.85
C LEU A 47 31.73 -5.42 3.69
N PRO A 48 30.49 -5.39 3.16
CA PRO A 48 30.07 -4.30 2.31
C PRO A 48 30.21 -2.98 3.10
N ASP A 49 30.90 -2.01 2.53
CA ASP A 49 31.04 -0.65 3.08
C ASP A 49 30.16 0.29 2.26
N ASP A 50 29.19 0.95 2.91
CA ASP A 50 28.33 1.96 2.30
C ASP A 50 28.90 3.39 2.43
N GLY A 51 30.09 3.52 3.02
CA GLY A 51 30.80 4.78 3.19
C GLY A 51 30.25 5.69 4.30
N THR A 52 29.23 5.28 5.06
CA THR A 52 28.66 6.12 6.13
C THR A 52 28.41 5.40 7.45
N GLU A 53 27.92 4.16 7.47
CA GLU A 53 27.76 3.35 8.68
C GLU A 53 27.83 1.85 8.38
N VAL A 54 28.98 1.23 8.67
CA VAL A 54 29.11 -0.21 8.40
C VAL A 54 28.30 -1.04 9.41
N GLU A 55 27.47 -1.91 8.87
CA GLU A 55 26.71 -2.96 9.54
C GLU A 55 27.58 -3.76 10.53
N SER A 56 27.09 -4.00 11.75
CA SER A 56 27.83 -4.76 12.76
C SER A 56 27.87 -6.24 12.42
N ILE A 57 29.02 -6.89 12.59
CA ILE A 57 29.13 -8.35 12.48
C ILE A 57 28.67 -8.99 13.79
N THR A 58 27.76 -9.96 13.69
CA THR A 58 27.37 -10.77 14.85
C THR A 58 28.26 -12.01 14.92
N LEU A 59 28.94 -12.18 16.06
CA LEU A 59 29.86 -13.28 16.32
C LEU A 59 29.49 -13.92 17.67
N ASN A 60 28.88 -15.10 17.65
CA ASN A 60 28.41 -15.77 18.86
C ASN A 60 29.28 -16.98 19.23
N SER A 61 29.78 -17.70 18.24
CA SER A 61 30.56 -18.93 18.48
C SER A 61 31.71 -19.08 17.50
N LEU A 62 32.81 -19.66 17.96
CA LEU A 62 33.90 -20.15 17.14
C LEU A 62 34.10 -21.64 17.41
N ARG A 63 34.18 -22.47 16.37
CA ARG A 63 34.62 -23.85 16.48
C ARG A 63 35.90 -24.07 15.69
N ILE A 64 36.89 -24.66 16.36
CA ILE A 64 38.15 -25.10 15.77
C ILE A 64 38.11 -26.62 15.66
N LEU A 65 38.19 -27.13 14.43
CA LEU A 65 38.34 -28.56 14.16
C LEU A 65 39.70 -28.82 13.51
N VAL A 66 40.45 -29.80 14.02
CA VAL A 66 41.76 -30.19 13.48
C VAL A 66 41.71 -31.65 13.10
N PHE A 67 42.07 -31.95 11.86
CA PHE A 67 42.16 -33.30 11.32
C PHE A 67 43.60 -33.63 11.00
N ASP A 68 44.05 -34.83 11.36
CA ASP A 68 45.33 -35.36 10.90
C ASP A 68 45.25 -35.61 9.39
N LYS A 69 46.19 -35.03 8.61
CA LYS A 69 46.09 -35.06 7.15
C LYS A 69 46.26 -36.47 6.58
N THR A 70 47.06 -37.32 7.22
CA THR A 70 47.38 -38.66 6.73
C THR A 70 46.24 -39.64 6.96
N SER A 71 45.67 -39.65 8.17
CA SER A 71 44.58 -40.56 8.57
C SER A 71 43.19 -40.00 8.29
N GLY A 72 43.07 -38.67 8.12
CA GLY A 72 41.79 -37.97 8.02
C GLY A 72 40.98 -37.99 9.32
N GLN A 73 41.52 -38.47 10.43
CA GLN A 73 40.81 -38.54 11.71
C GLN A 73 40.84 -37.21 12.44
N ILE A 74 39.78 -36.92 13.20
CA ILE A 74 39.75 -35.74 14.04
C ILE A 74 40.71 -35.86 15.24
N VAL A 75 41.42 -34.79 15.50
CA VAL A 75 42.35 -34.61 16.61
C VAL A 75 41.78 -33.63 17.62
N THR A 76 41.12 -32.58 17.12
CA THR A 76 40.55 -31.51 17.95
C THR A 76 39.16 -31.16 17.42
N ASN A 77 38.20 -31.02 18.32
CA ASN A 77 36.89 -30.43 18.05
C ASN A 77 36.52 -29.55 19.26
N LYS A 78 36.74 -28.24 19.15
CA LYS A 78 36.56 -27.33 20.29
C LYS A 78 35.71 -26.13 19.90
N LYS A 79 34.60 -25.97 20.60
CA LYS A 79 33.75 -24.78 20.58
C LYS A 79 34.21 -23.76 21.62
N PHE A 80 34.13 -22.49 21.25
CA PHE A 80 34.34 -21.30 22.06
C PHE A 80 33.11 -20.38 21.93
N ASP A 81 32.73 -19.77 23.04
CA ASP A 81 31.81 -18.63 23.06
C ASP A 81 32.64 -17.37 22.78
N ILE A 82 32.17 -16.58 21.81
CA ILE A 82 32.86 -15.38 21.32
C ILE A 82 31.94 -14.17 21.25
N GLU A 83 30.80 -14.16 21.95
CA GLU A 83 29.85 -13.02 21.96
C GLU A 83 30.49 -11.68 22.36
N THR A 84 31.62 -11.73 23.06
CA THR A 84 32.38 -10.56 23.49
C THR A 84 33.40 -10.07 22.45
N VAL A 85 33.66 -10.85 21.40
CA VAL A 85 34.60 -10.48 20.34
C VAL A 85 33.98 -9.41 19.46
N THR A 86 34.64 -8.27 19.38
CA THR A 86 34.21 -7.17 18.51
C THR A 86 35.10 -7.14 17.27
N ALA A 87 34.49 -7.03 16.09
CA ALA A 87 35.21 -6.74 14.86
C ALA A 87 35.53 -5.24 14.77
N VAL A 88 36.71 -4.89 14.27
CA VAL A 88 37.17 -3.51 14.12
C VAL A 88 37.39 -3.20 12.64
N GLY A 89 36.73 -2.14 12.15
CA GLY A 89 36.90 -1.65 10.79
C GLY A 89 38.33 -1.16 10.52
N GLN A 90 38.81 -1.43 9.31
CA GLN A 90 40.12 -1.05 8.80
C GLN A 90 40.00 0.06 7.75
N THR A 91 41.10 0.74 7.47
CA THR A 91 41.14 1.84 6.49
C THR A 91 40.90 1.42 5.04
N ASP A 92 41.00 0.12 4.75
CA ASP A 92 40.75 -0.47 3.43
C ASP A 92 39.31 -0.98 3.26
N GLY A 93 38.41 -0.68 4.22
CA GLY A 93 37.01 -1.10 4.22
C GLY A 93 36.78 -2.53 4.76
N SER A 94 37.85 -3.28 5.07
CA SER A 94 37.72 -4.60 5.69
C SER A 94 37.48 -4.50 7.20
N TRP A 95 36.98 -5.58 7.81
CA TRP A 95 36.83 -5.69 9.26
C TRP A 95 37.71 -6.81 9.79
N VAL A 96 38.29 -6.59 10.97
CA VAL A 96 39.18 -7.56 11.60
C VAL A 96 38.65 -7.94 12.97
N ALA A 97 38.47 -9.23 13.19
CA ALA A 97 38.21 -9.80 14.51
C ALA A 97 39.43 -10.61 14.96
N ASP A 98 39.90 -10.39 16.17
CA ASP A 98 41.01 -11.16 16.73
C ASP A 98 40.50 -12.41 17.47
N PHE A 99 41.07 -13.56 17.11
CA PHE A 99 40.75 -14.85 17.70
C PHE A 99 41.96 -15.50 18.38
N SER A 100 43.04 -14.74 18.57
CA SER A 100 44.33 -15.25 19.06
C SER A 100 44.25 -15.82 20.48
N ASP A 101 43.31 -15.34 21.29
CA ASP A 101 43.06 -15.79 22.67
C ASP A 101 42.30 -17.14 22.75
N PHE A 102 41.71 -17.61 21.65
CA PHE A 102 40.97 -18.88 21.62
C PHE A 102 41.88 -20.05 21.27
N VAL A 103 42.37 -20.73 22.31
CA VAL A 103 43.39 -21.78 22.20
C VAL A 103 42.78 -23.17 22.35
N ALA A 104 43.02 -24.04 21.37
CA ALA A 104 42.57 -25.44 21.37
C ALA A 104 43.74 -26.43 21.47
N PRO A 105 43.65 -27.48 22.32
CA PRO A 105 44.68 -28.52 22.40
C PRO A 105 44.65 -29.42 21.16
N THR A 106 45.83 -29.83 20.68
CA THR A 106 45.98 -30.65 19.45
C THR A 106 47.29 -31.44 19.42
N ASN A 107 47.51 -32.22 18.36
CA ASN A 107 48.74 -33.00 18.16
C ASN A 107 49.66 -32.36 17.10
N PRO A 108 51.00 -32.46 17.25
CA PRO A 108 51.93 -32.05 16.20
C PRO A 108 51.79 -32.91 14.93
N GLY A 109 52.02 -32.31 13.77
CA GLY A 109 51.96 -32.98 12.47
C GLY A 109 51.32 -32.14 11.37
N GLN A 110 51.23 -32.72 10.17
CA GLN A 110 50.53 -32.09 9.06
C GLN A 110 49.02 -32.27 9.24
N SER A 111 48.28 -31.17 9.28
CA SER A 111 46.85 -31.18 9.62
C SER A 111 46.03 -30.30 8.67
N VAL A 112 44.74 -30.59 8.62
CA VAL A 112 43.73 -29.70 8.02
C VAL A 112 42.94 -29.08 9.16
N VAL A 113 42.88 -27.75 9.20
CA VAL A 113 42.21 -26.97 10.25
C VAL A 113 40.98 -26.31 9.65
N TYR A 114 39.84 -26.47 10.30
CA TYR A 114 38.59 -25.75 10.01
C TYR A 114 38.30 -24.75 11.13
N ALA A 115 37.91 -23.54 10.74
CA ALA A 115 37.30 -22.55 11.60
C ALA A 115 35.84 -22.36 11.15
N VAL A 116 34.90 -22.56 12.07
CA VAL A 116 33.47 -22.31 11.85
C VAL A 116 33.01 -21.22 12.82
N LEU A 117 32.51 -20.12 12.28
CA LEU A 117 31.85 -19.07 13.06
C LEU A 117 30.34 -19.28 13.03
N ASN A 118 29.66 -18.90 14.10
CA ASN A 118 28.20 -18.90 14.25
C ASN A 118 27.54 -20.23 13.85
N GLU A 119 27.80 -21.29 14.62
CA GLU A 119 27.21 -22.59 14.35
C GLU A 119 25.71 -22.66 14.66
N ASP A 120 25.18 -21.75 15.47
CA ASP A 120 23.74 -21.61 15.67
C ASP A 120 23.13 -20.66 14.62
N VAL A 121 22.59 -21.25 13.56
CA VAL A 121 21.92 -20.56 12.46
C VAL A 121 20.40 -20.72 12.53
N THR A 122 19.83 -20.86 13.73
CA THR A 122 18.39 -21.07 13.92
C THR A 122 17.57 -19.91 13.33
N GLN A 123 18.06 -18.67 13.43
CA GLN A 123 17.38 -17.50 12.83
C GLN A 123 17.34 -17.52 11.30
N VAL A 124 18.33 -18.16 10.67
CA VAL A 124 18.54 -18.13 9.21
C VAL A 124 17.98 -19.38 8.53
N SER A 125 18.04 -20.52 9.23
CA SER A 125 17.72 -21.86 8.68
C SER A 125 16.78 -22.71 9.54
N GLY A 126 16.40 -22.23 10.73
CA GLY A 126 15.54 -22.97 11.65
C GLY A 126 16.22 -24.12 12.40
N GLN A 127 17.54 -24.26 12.28
CA GLN A 127 18.32 -25.32 12.93
C GLN A 127 19.66 -24.82 13.50
N SER A 128 20.15 -25.49 14.54
CA SER A 128 21.51 -25.31 15.07
C SER A 128 22.43 -26.40 14.51
N LEU A 129 23.65 -26.02 14.14
CA LEU A 129 24.67 -26.95 13.61
C LEU A 129 25.52 -27.60 14.72
N THR A 130 25.28 -27.21 15.98
CA THR A 130 26.07 -27.66 17.14
C THR A 130 26.17 -29.18 17.20
N THR A 131 25.04 -29.89 17.26
CA THR A 131 25.02 -31.35 17.40
C THR A 131 25.66 -32.09 16.22
N VAL A 132 25.48 -31.59 15.00
CA VAL A 132 26.08 -32.22 13.81
C VAL A 132 27.59 -31.98 13.76
N LEU A 133 28.06 -30.82 14.21
CA LEU A 133 29.49 -30.50 14.33
C LEU A 133 30.17 -31.28 15.47
N ASP A 134 29.47 -31.50 16.58
CA ASP A 134 29.97 -32.33 17.70
C ASP A 134 30.19 -33.79 17.25
N GLY A 135 29.35 -34.28 16.33
CA GLY A 135 29.44 -35.64 15.78
C GLY A 135 30.49 -35.85 14.67
N VAL A 136 31.21 -34.81 14.23
CA VAL A 136 32.21 -34.94 13.15
C VAL A 136 33.47 -35.65 13.68
N THR A 137 33.82 -36.78 13.06
CA THR A 137 35.01 -37.58 13.43
C THR A 137 36.08 -37.67 12.35
N THR A 138 35.76 -37.30 11.11
CA THR A 138 36.67 -37.43 9.96
C THR A 138 36.65 -36.19 9.06
N LEU A 139 37.75 -35.96 8.35
CA LEU A 139 37.90 -34.90 7.36
C LEU A 139 36.85 -35.03 6.24
N THR A 140 36.59 -36.25 5.76
CA THR A 140 35.54 -36.52 4.76
C THR A 140 34.16 -36.19 5.30
N GLY A 141 33.89 -36.51 6.58
CA GLY A 141 32.66 -36.11 7.25
C GLY A 141 32.49 -34.59 7.30
N MET A 142 33.54 -33.85 7.66
CA MET A 142 33.52 -32.39 7.66
C MET A 142 33.31 -31.81 6.26
N GLN A 143 34.02 -32.34 5.25
CA GLN A 143 33.86 -31.92 3.85
C GLN A 143 32.45 -32.19 3.34
N THR A 144 31.83 -33.28 3.75
CA THR A 144 30.43 -33.57 3.40
C THR A 144 29.49 -32.58 4.07
N LEU A 145 29.73 -32.27 5.35
CA LEU A 145 28.90 -31.37 6.13
C LEU A 145 28.91 -29.93 5.58
N VAL A 146 30.08 -29.35 5.30
CA VAL A 146 30.18 -27.96 4.79
C VAL A 146 29.56 -27.77 3.40
N ASN A 147 29.48 -28.86 2.63
CA ASN A 147 28.85 -28.88 1.31
C ASN A 147 27.36 -29.24 1.36
N THR A 148 26.81 -29.54 2.55
CA THR A 148 25.39 -29.85 2.72
C THR A 148 24.59 -28.54 2.67
N PRO A 149 23.59 -28.41 1.76
CA PRO A 149 22.75 -27.23 1.71
C PRO A 149 21.93 -27.05 3.00
N LEU A 150 21.82 -25.80 3.44
CA LEU A 150 20.94 -25.37 4.52
C LEU A 150 19.69 -24.74 3.94
N THR A 151 18.54 -25.02 4.54
CA THR A 151 17.29 -24.31 4.22
C THR A 151 17.42 -22.83 4.60
N TYR A 152 16.88 -21.94 3.77
CA TYR A 152 16.82 -20.50 4.04
C TYR A 152 15.39 -20.07 4.38
N ILE A 153 15.26 -19.32 5.47
CA ILE A 153 14.02 -18.68 5.92
C ILE A 153 14.13 -17.17 5.61
N PRO A 154 13.14 -16.56 4.92
CA PRO A 154 13.15 -15.14 4.61
C PRO A 154 13.47 -14.23 5.80
N LEU A 155 14.52 -13.42 5.67
CA LEU A 155 15.09 -12.68 6.80
C LEU A 155 15.16 -11.19 6.48
N ARG A 156 14.19 -10.44 7.01
CA ARG A 156 14.19 -8.98 6.95
C ARG A 156 15.28 -8.43 7.87
N VAL A 157 16.00 -7.41 7.41
CA VAL A 157 16.96 -6.67 8.24
C VAL A 157 16.19 -5.96 9.36
N VAL A 158 16.66 -6.13 10.59
CA VAL A 158 16.17 -5.41 11.76
C VAL A 158 17.19 -4.33 12.11
N TYR A 159 16.69 -3.17 12.52
CA TYR A 159 17.54 -2.04 12.90
C TYR A 159 17.48 -1.82 14.42
N ASP A 160 18.59 -1.42 15.01
CA ASP A 160 18.65 -1.01 16.42
C ASP A 160 18.07 0.39 16.63
N THR A 161 18.10 0.89 17.87
CA THR A 161 17.59 2.22 18.23
C THR A 161 18.37 3.38 17.61
N ASN A 162 19.57 3.13 17.09
CA ASN A 162 20.40 4.11 16.38
C ASN A 162 20.25 3.98 14.87
N ASN A 163 19.28 3.19 14.38
CA ASN A 163 19.06 2.90 12.97
C ASN A 163 20.21 2.13 12.31
N LYS A 164 20.98 1.37 13.10
CA LYS A 164 22.03 0.48 12.59
C LYS A 164 21.49 -0.92 12.32
N PRO A 165 21.80 -1.54 11.17
CA PRO A 165 21.41 -2.93 10.90
C PRO A 165 21.98 -3.89 11.95
N ILE A 166 21.13 -4.77 12.47
CA ILE A 166 21.49 -5.86 13.37
C ILE A 166 21.64 -7.13 12.52
N GLU A 167 22.89 -7.57 12.38
CA GLU A 167 23.21 -8.78 11.62
C GLU A 167 22.78 -10.06 12.37
N PRO A 168 22.08 -10.99 11.70
CA PRO A 168 21.83 -12.33 12.22
C PRO A 168 23.11 -13.17 12.26
N PRO A 169 23.23 -14.18 13.14
CA PRO A 169 24.43 -15.03 13.19
C PRO A 169 24.54 -15.89 11.93
N PHE A 170 25.26 -15.42 10.91
CA PHE A 170 25.53 -16.18 9.70
C PHE A 170 26.66 -17.17 9.94
N VAL A 171 26.45 -18.44 9.61
CA VAL A 171 27.55 -19.41 9.56
C VAL A 171 28.59 -18.94 8.57
N MET A 172 29.85 -18.97 8.98
CA MET A 172 31.00 -18.70 8.12
C MET A 172 32.02 -19.81 8.33
N VAL A 173 32.62 -20.30 7.26
CA VAL A 173 33.61 -21.38 7.33
C VAL A 173 34.85 -21.03 6.53
N SER A 174 36.00 -21.36 7.10
CA SER A 174 37.29 -21.28 6.44
C SER A 174 38.14 -22.47 6.85
N PHE A 175 39.02 -22.94 5.96
CA PHE A 175 39.84 -24.10 6.24
C PHE A 175 41.15 -24.08 5.46
N GLY A 176 42.16 -24.75 6.01
CA GLY A 176 43.51 -24.72 5.46
C GLY A 176 44.41 -25.84 5.96
N GLU A 177 45.47 -26.10 5.21
CA GLU A 177 46.52 -27.01 5.65
C GLU A 177 47.56 -26.29 6.51
N VAL A 178 47.86 -26.85 7.67
CA VAL A 178 48.82 -26.30 8.64
C VAL A 178 49.77 -27.40 9.09
N ASN A 179 51.07 -27.09 9.15
CA ASN A 179 52.03 -27.97 9.81
C ASN A 179 52.16 -27.53 11.27
N ILE A 180 51.58 -28.31 12.18
CA ILE A 180 51.54 -28.01 13.61
C ILE A 180 52.85 -28.48 14.25
N LEU A 181 53.63 -27.53 14.77
CA LEU A 181 54.91 -27.81 15.39
C LEU A 181 54.74 -28.22 16.87
N PRO A 182 55.61 -29.10 17.39
CA PRO A 182 55.55 -29.54 18.78
C PRO A 182 55.93 -28.41 19.76
N SER A 183 55.39 -28.51 20.97
CA SER A 183 55.78 -27.71 22.16
C SER A 183 55.75 -26.18 21.98
N GLN A 184 54.84 -25.67 21.16
CA GLN A 184 54.64 -24.22 20.97
C GLN A 184 53.19 -23.89 20.61
N LEU A 185 52.76 -22.65 20.85
CA LEU A 185 51.47 -22.18 20.33
C LEU A 185 51.58 -22.00 18.81
N ASN A 186 50.79 -22.77 18.07
CA ASN A 186 50.66 -22.63 16.64
C ASN A 186 49.53 -21.65 16.32
N HIS A 187 49.70 -20.90 15.24
CA HIS A 187 48.69 -19.97 14.76
C HIS A 187 48.31 -20.33 13.33
N ALA A 188 47.05 -20.68 13.10
CA ALA A 188 46.50 -20.71 11.75
C ALA A 188 46.05 -19.30 11.37
N ASP A 189 46.47 -18.82 10.19
CA ASP A 189 46.11 -17.49 9.70
C ASP A 189 44.80 -17.57 8.89
N LEU A 190 43.89 -16.62 9.11
CA LEU A 190 42.59 -16.52 8.42
C LEU A 190 42.50 -15.30 7.47
N ARG A 191 43.61 -14.61 7.18
CA ARG A 191 43.61 -13.33 6.40
C ARG A 191 43.71 -13.46 4.87
N GLY A 192 43.62 -14.66 4.31
CA GLY A 192 43.80 -14.87 2.86
C GLY A 192 45.25 -14.93 2.34
N LEU A 193 45.37 -15.07 1.02
CA LEU A 193 46.60 -15.22 0.23
C LEU A 193 47.28 -13.86 -0.05
N GLY A 194 47.70 -13.14 1.00
CA GLY A 194 48.66 -12.04 0.88
C GLY A 194 50.10 -12.58 0.72
N GLY A 195 50.98 -11.79 0.10
CA GLY A 195 52.30 -12.22 -0.39
C GLY A 195 53.23 -12.94 0.60
N ASP A 196 53.02 -12.75 1.91
CA ASP A 196 53.79 -13.41 2.98
C ASP A 196 52.91 -14.24 3.96
N SER A 197 51.59 -14.31 3.75
CA SER A 197 50.64 -14.93 4.70
C SER A 197 49.95 -16.17 4.14
N LYS A 198 49.96 -17.27 4.92
CA LYS A 198 49.20 -18.50 4.65
C LYS A 198 47.77 -18.41 5.20
N GLY A 199 46.99 -17.42 4.75
CA GLY A 199 45.65 -17.15 5.26
C GLY A 199 44.50 -17.63 4.37
N PHE A 200 43.27 -17.72 4.91
CA PHE A 200 42.03 -18.03 4.17
C PHE A 200 40.85 -17.14 4.62
N THR A 201 40.29 -16.32 3.73
CA THR A 201 39.22 -15.32 4.02
C THR A 201 37.89 -15.96 4.45
N MET A 202 37.18 -15.33 5.39
CA MET A 202 35.81 -15.71 5.78
C MET A 202 34.79 -14.80 5.10
N ASN A 203 33.81 -15.40 4.42
CA ASN A 203 32.71 -14.68 3.78
C ASN A 203 31.40 -14.99 4.50
N ARG A 204 30.53 -13.99 4.62
CA ARG A 204 29.12 -14.23 4.94
C ARG A 204 28.51 -15.19 3.93
N THR A 205 27.58 -15.99 4.41
CA THR A 205 26.82 -16.92 3.56
C THR A 205 25.66 -16.25 2.81
N MET A 206 25.32 -15.01 3.19
CA MET A 206 24.22 -14.23 2.60
C MET A 206 24.73 -12.96 1.90
N ALA A 207 23.93 -12.49 0.95
CA ALA A 207 23.95 -11.13 0.42
C ALA A 207 22.88 -10.29 1.13
N LYS A 208 22.95 -8.97 0.99
CA LYS A 208 21.91 -8.04 1.44
C LYS A 208 21.31 -7.34 0.21
N VAL A 209 20.00 -7.25 0.14
CA VAL A 209 19.28 -6.48 -0.89
C VAL A 209 18.53 -5.36 -0.20
N THR A 210 18.78 -4.13 -0.64
CA THR A 210 18.23 -2.91 -0.04
C THR A 210 17.54 -2.07 -1.09
N ILE A 211 16.26 -1.80 -0.87
CA ILE A 211 15.48 -0.82 -1.63
C ILE A 211 15.49 0.47 -0.81
N SER A 212 16.28 1.45 -1.23
CA SER A 212 16.44 2.72 -0.52
C SER A 212 15.12 3.49 -0.49
N ARG A 213 14.47 3.61 -1.65
CA ARG A 213 13.17 4.27 -1.81
C ARG A 213 12.45 3.81 -3.08
N VAL A 214 11.14 4.02 -3.09
CA VAL A 214 10.30 3.89 -4.28
C VAL A 214 9.62 5.24 -4.53
N THR A 215 9.83 5.82 -5.71
CA THR A 215 9.44 7.20 -6.00
C THR A 215 9.03 7.39 -7.45
N SER A 216 8.26 8.44 -7.75
CA SER A 216 8.02 8.91 -9.12
C SER A 216 8.94 10.04 -9.55
N GLU A 217 9.82 10.52 -8.67
CA GLU A 217 10.86 11.48 -9.04
C GLU A 217 11.80 10.90 -10.10
N PRO A 218 12.23 11.66 -11.12
CA PRO A 218 13.27 11.21 -12.02
C PRO A 218 14.61 11.07 -11.28
N TYR A 219 15.38 10.03 -11.61
CA TYR A 219 16.75 9.88 -11.12
C TYR A 219 17.72 10.80 -11.88
N THR A 220 18.86 11.11 -11.25
CA THR A 220 19.91 11.94 -11.84
C THR A 220 20.41 11.37 -13.17
N GLY A 221 20.38 12.18 -14.23
CA GLY A 221 20.78 11.74 -15.58
C GLY A 221 19.68 11.07 -16.40
N TYR A 222 18.42 11.06 -15.93
CA TYR A 222 17.28 10.69 -16.77
C TYR A 222 17.07 11.74 -17.87
N ALA A 223 17.07 11.31 -19.13
CA ALA A 223 16.93 12.17 -20.32
C ALA A 223 15.53 12.10 -20.98
N GLY A 224 14.57 11.40 -20.36
CA GLY A 224 13.20 11.29 -20.87
C GLY A 224 12.25 12.34 -20.28
N THR A 225 10.99 12.29 -20.69
CA THR A 225 9.92 13.14 -20.14
C THR A 225 9.21 12.44 -19.00
N THR A 226 9.06 13.08 -17.84
CA THR A 226 8.18 12.59 -16.77
C THR A 226 6.87 13.36 -16.76
N ASP A 227 5.76 12.66 -16.55
CA ASP A 227 4.44 13.27 -16.37
C ASP A 227 3.93 13.02 -14.96
N LYS A 228 4.10 14.03 -14.10
CA LYS A 228 3.70 13.98 -12.69
C LYS A 228 2.20 13.80 -12.49
N VAL A 229 1.36 14.21 -13.45
CA VAL A 229 -0.09 13.99 -13.38
C VAL A 229 -0.36 12.50 -13.59
N LYS A 230 0.19 11.92 -14.65
CA LYS A 230 0.00 10.49 -14.96
C LYS A 230 0.55 9.56 -13.89
N THR A 231 1.72 9.85 -13.33
CA THR A 231 2.29 9.01 -12.25
C THR A 231 1.53 9.15 -10.94
N SER A 232 0.76 10.23 -10.73
CA SER A 232 -0.07 10.40 -9.52
C SER A 232 -1.16 9.33 -9.43
N TYR A 233 -1.66 8.81 -10.55
CA TYR A 233 -2.65 7.73 -10.55
C TYR A 233 -2.06 6.34 -10.21
N ILE A 234 -0.75 6.21 -10.06
CA ILE A 234 -0.10 4.90 -9.86
C ILE A 234 0.10 4.62 -8.37
N HIS A 235 -0.53 3.56 -7.86
CA HIS A 235 -0.37 3.11 -6.48
C HIS A 235 0.33 1.76 -6.43
N ILE A 236 1.26 1.59 -5.50
CA ILE A 236 1.94 0.31 -5.26
C ILE A 236 1.10 -0.53 -4.30
N LEU A 237 0.69 -1.72 -4.74
CA LEU A 237 -0.13 -2.65 -3.98
C LEU A 237 0.71 -3.67 -3.21
N GLU A 238 1.77 -4.17 -3.85
CA GLU A 238 2.61 -5.24 -3.31
C GLU A 238 4.06 -5.04 -3.77
N MET A 239 5.00 -5.45 -2.93
CA MET A 239 6.41 -5.54 -3.28
C MET A 239 7.02 -6.80 -2.69
N GLY A 240 8.05 -7.31 -3.34
CA GLY A 240 8.75 -8.51 -2.90
C GLY A 240 9.98 -8.84 -3.73
N LEU A 241 10.62 -9.96 -3.41
CA LEU A 241 11.64 -10.59 -4.25
C LEU A 241 11.10 -11.90 -4.81
N VAL A 242 11.41 -12.21 -6.06
CA VAL A 242 11.17 -13.53 -6.65
C VAL A 242 12.48 -14.16 -7.10
N ASN A 243 12.45 -15.48 -7.29
CA ASN A 243 13.64 -16.27 -7.60
C ASN A 243 14.75 -16.13 -6.54
N VAL A 244 14.36 -16.13 -5.26
CA VAL A 244 15.33 -16.22 -4.15
C VAL A 244 15.56 -17.71 -3.85
N PRO A 245 16.80 -18.20 -3.80
CA PRO A 245 17.06 -19.60 -3.49
C PRO A 245 16.47 -20.03 -2.14
N LYS A 246 15.91 -21.24 -2.08
CA LYS A 246 15.41 -21.87 -0.84
C LYS A 246 16.53 -22.43 0.03
N ILE A 247 17.72 -22.56 -0.52
CA ILE A 247 18.87 -23.18 0.12
C ILE A 247 20.12 -22.33 -0.05
N TYR A 248 21.07 -22.49 0.85
CA TYR A 248 22.40 -21.88 0.78
C TYR A 248 23.47 -22.86 1.29
N THR A 249 24.74 -22.63 0.93
CA THR A 249 25.88 -23.48 1.35
C THR A 249 26.84 -22.70 2.24
N TRP A 250 27.55 -23.41 3.12
CA TRP A 250 28.43 -22.78 4.11
C TRP A 250 29.68 -22.24 3.43
N SER A 251 30.29 -23.05 2.57
CA SER A 251 31.41 -22.66 1.73
C SER A 251 30.94 -22.05 0.41
N PRO A 252 31.72 -21.14 -0.20
CA PRO A 252 31.46 -20.64 -1.54
C PRO A 252 31.29 -21.82 -2.51
N THR A 253 30.22 -21.83 -3.29
CA THR A 253 30.04 -22.85 -4.30
C THR A 253 31.08 -22.65 -5.40
N THR A 254 31.95 -23.63 -5.60
CA THR A 254 32.67 -23.73 -6.88
C THR A 254 31.66 -24.18 -7.94
N PHE A 255 30.97 -23.21 -8.56
CA PHE A 255 30.32 -23.34 -9.87
C PHE A 255 29.13 -24.30 -10.02
N VAL A 256 28.35 -24.61 -8.97
CA VAL A 256 27.13 -25.41 -9.15
C VAL A 256 25.89 -24.51 -9.03
N PRO A 257 25.17 -24.23 -10.13
CA PRO A 257 23.93 -23.47 -10.08
C PRO A 257 22.94 -24.16 -9.13
N VAL A 258 22.29 -23.38 -8.26
CA VAL A 258 21.16 -23.87 -7.47
C VAL A 258 20.02 -24.15 -8.45
N LYS A 259 19.89 -25.41 -8.89
CA LYS A 259 18.85 -25.80 -9.85
C LYS A 259 17.47 -25.66 -9.20
N GLU A 260 16.71 -24.69 -9.68
CA GLU A 260 15.23 -24.61 -9.65
C GLU A 260 14.56 -24.70 -8.26
N GLN A 261 15.29 -24.44 -7.17
CA GLN A 261 14.72 -24.33 -5.83
C GLN A 261 14.59 -22.87 -5.40
N TYR A 262 13.58 -22.19 -5.92
CA TYR A 262 13.32 -20.79 -5.61
C TYR A 262 12.05 -20.58 -4.78
N GLN A 263 12.05 -19.53 -3.98
CA GLN A 263 10.89 -19.01 -3.26
C GLN A 263 10.69 -17.51 -3.51
N PRO A 264 9.44 -17.02 -3.45
CA PRO A 264 9.17 -15.60 -3.34
C PRO A 264 9.35 -15.13 -1.89
N ILE A 265 9.62 -13.83 -1.73
CA ILE A 265 9.58 -13.10 -0.46
C ILE A 265 8.63 -11.93 -0.66
N THR A 266 7.48 -11.95 0.01
CA THR A 266 6.56 -10.79 0.01
C THR A 266 6.93 -9.86 1.17
N PHE A 267 6.98 -8.56 0.89
CA PHE A 267 7.24 -7.54 1.90
C PHE A 267 5.94 -7.19 2.62
N ASN A 268 5.80 -7.69 3.85
CA ASN A 268 4.64 -7.43 4.70
C ASN A 268 4.80 -6.07 5.41
N LEU A 269 4.82 -4.98 4.64
CA LEU A 269 5.11 -3.62 5.11
C LEU A 269 3.94 -2.65 4.98
N LEU A 270 2.81 -3.12 4.46
CA LEU A 270 1.58 -2.33 4.38
C LEU A 270 1.13 -1.92 5.79
N PRO A 271 0.63 -0.68 5.98
CA PRO A 271 -0.04 -0.31 7.20
C PRO A 271 -1.20 -1.27 7.51
N THR A 272 -1.47 -1.49 8.78
CA THR A 272 -2.49 -2.48 9.19
C THR A 272 -3.86 -2.06 8.70
N GLY A 273 -4.49 -2.88 7.85
CA GLY A 273 -5.81 -2.61 7.28
C GLY A 273 -5.77 -1.97 5.89
N ASP A 274 -4.61 -1.50 5.45
CA ASP A 274 -4.42 -0.92 4.13
C ASP A 274 -4.17 -2.00 3.07
N LYS A 275 -4.55 -1.70 1.84
CA LYS A 275 -4.38 -2.61 0.69
C LYS A 275 -3.29 -2.16 -0.29
N PHE A 276 -2.65 -1.02 -0.02
CA PHE A 276 -1.62 -0.41 -0.85
C PHE A 276 -0.68 0.45 0.01
N TYR A 277 0.53 0.69 -0.49
CA TYR A 277 1.57 1.44 0.22
C TYR A 277 1.21 2.91 0.29
N SER A 278 1.36 3.50 1.48
CA SER A 278 1.21 4.93 1.70
C SER A 278 2.37 5.70 1.06
N ARG A 279 2.10 6.94 0.65
CA ARG A 279 3.06 7.79 -0.07
C ARG A 279 2.88 9.25 0.30
N ASP A 280 3.99 9.96 0.40
CA ASP A 280 4.00 11.42 0.38
C ASP A 280 3.75 11.88 -1.06
N TRP A 281 2.64 12.59 -1.27
CA TRP A 281 2.26 13.24 -2.53
C TRP A 281 2.06 14.75 -2.33
N THR A 282 2.93 15.36 -1.53
CA THR A 282 2.89 16.80 -1.22
C THR A 282 3.02 17.65 -2.49
N GLY A 283 2.13 18.64 -2.61
CA GLY A 283 2.04 19.53 -3.78
C GLY A 283 1.16 19.02 -4.90
N GLY A 284 0.58 17.82 -4.75
CA GLY A 284 -0.48 17.31 -5.60
C GLY A 284 -1.86 17.62 -5.05
N SER A 285 -2.86 17.73 -5.92
CA SER A 285 -4.26 17.88 -5.49
C SER A 285 -5.23 17.31 -6.52
N ILE A 286 -6.39 16.87 -6.04
CA ILE A 286 -7.52 16.51 -6.87
C ILE A 286 -8.66 17.47 -6.56
N SER A 287 -9.23 18.05 -7.60
CA SER A 287 -10.43 18.86 -7.54
C SER A 287 -11.37 18.44 -8.65
N ALA A 288 -12.64 18.75 -8.47
CA ALA A 288 -13.61 18.61 -9.53
C ALA A 288 -14.40 19.90 -9.66
N LYS A 289 -14.80 20.20 -10.89
CA LYS A 289 -15.66 21.34 -11.19
C LYS A 289 -16.81 20.86 -12.04
N THR A 290 -18.01 21.33 -11.75
CA THR A 290 -19.13 21.11 -12.64
C THR A 290 -19.14 22.15 -13.75
N ASP A 291 -19.65 21.76 -14.91
CA ASP A 291 -20.15 22.72 -15.88
C ASP A 291 -21.27 23.58 -15.28
N VAL A 292 -21.72 24.59 -16.04
CA VAL A 292 -22.89 25.41 -15.67
C VAL A 292 -24.15 24.53 -15.70
N ILE A 293 -24.73 24.30 -14.53
CA ILE A 293 -25.95 23.48 -14.37
C ILE A 293 -27.15 24.39 -14.17
N ASN A 294 -28.27 24.07 -14.85
CA ASN A 294 -29.54 24.75 -14.65
C ASN A 294 -30.19 24.30 -13.34
N VAL A 295 -30.62 25.24 -12.53
CA VAL A 295 -31.28 25.00 -11.24
C VAL A 295 -32.74 25.45 -11.29
N VAL A 296 -33.62 24.69 -10.64
CA VAL A 296 -35.02 25.08 -10.42
C VAL A 296 -35.32 24.95 -8.93
N TRP A 297 -35.71 26.05 -8.32
CA TRP A 297 -36.10 26.10 -6.91
C TRP A 297 -37.57 26.40 -6.78
N ARG A 298 -38.31 25.49 -6.15
CA ARG A 298 -39.75 25.61 -5.99
C ARG A 298 -40.09 25.95 -4.54
N GLN A 299 -40.94 26.95 -4.37
CA GLN A 299 -41.54 27.31 -3.09
C GLN A 299 -43.04 27.03 -3.16
N TYR A 300 -43.49 26.13 -2.29
CA TYR A 300 -44.91 25.87 -2.07
C TYR A 300 -45.48 26.84 -1.02
N GLY A 301 -46.78 27.10 -1.06
CA GLY A 301 -47.45 27.86 0.00
C GLY A 301 -47.46 27.10 1.34
N LYS A 302 -47.63 27.82 2.44
CA LYS A 302 -47.77 27.16 3.76
C LYS A 302 -49.15 26.50 3.90
N ALA A 303 -49.19 25.30 4.49
CA ALA A 303 -50.43 24.53 4.65
C ALA A 303 -51.39 25.14 5.69
N ASP A 304 -50.89 25.94 6.62
CA ASP A 304 -51.69 26.65 7.63
C ASP A 304 -52.34 27.93 7.09
N LYS A 305 -51.97 28.37 5.88
CA LYS A 305 -52.55 29.54 5.22
C LYS A 305 -53.66 29.12 4.25
N ARG A 306 -54.90 29.26 4.71
CA ARG A 306 -56.08 29.12 3.84
C ARG A 306 -56.30 30.39 3.02
N LEU A 307 -56.62 30.21 1.75
CA LEU A 307 -56.94 31.29 0.83
C LEU A 307 -58.45 31.31 0.65
N TYR A 308 -59.13 32.33 1.19
CA TYR A 308 -60.58 32.41 1.17
C TYR A 308 -61.06 33.27 0.00
N LYS A 309 -62.18 32.87 -0.61
CA LYS A 309 -62.99 33.80 -1.40
C LYS A 309 -63.77 34.67 -0.43
N VAL A 310 -63.56 35.99 -0.47
CA VAL A 310 -64.12 36.93 0.52
C VAL A 310 -65.03 37.99 -0.08
N GLN A 311 -65.17 38.03 -1.40
CA GLN A 311 -66.17 38.86 -2.08
C GLN A 311 -66.73 38.11 -3.29
N ASN A 312 -68.01 38.33 -3.59
CA ASN A 312 -68.66 37.79 -4.79
C ASN A 312 -68.52 38.77 -5.97
N ASN A 313 -67.27 39.09 -6.35
CA ASN A 313 -66.99 39.92 -7.51
C ASN A 313 -65.81 39.36 -8.32
N ASN A 314 -65.65 39.88 -9.53
CA ASN A 314 -64.64 39.43 -10.49
C ASN A 314 -63.39 40.35 -10.52
N GLY A 315 -63.11 41.13 -9.46
CA GLY A 315 -62.06 42.15 -9.45
C GLY A 315 -61.12 42.08 -8.24
N ASN A 316 -60.46 43.20 -7.93
CA ASN A 316 -59.56 43.30 -6.78
C ASN A 316 -60.31 43.03 -5.46
N ASN A 317 -59.62 42.41 -4.49
CA ASN A 317 -60.14 42.05 -3.16
C ASN A 317 -61.16 40.90 -3.13
N SER A 318 -61.28 40.12 -4.21
CA SER A 318 -62.08 38.88 -4.21
C SER A 318 -61.56 37.80 -3.26
N TYR A 319 -60.28 37.87 -2.87
CA TYR A 319 -59.59 36.85 -2.12
C TYR A 319 -58.80 37.43 -0.93
N SER A 320 -58.68 36.67 0.14
CA SER A 320 -57.89 37.03 1.33
C SER A 320 -57.44 35.80 2.11
N THR A 321 -56.33 35.92 2.86
CA THR A 321 -55.93 34.95 3.89
C THR A 321 -56.78 35.09 5.17
N THR A 322 -57.53 36.19 5.29
CA THR A 322 -58.43 36.42 6.42
C THR A 322 -59.82 35.91 6.08
N PHE A 323 -60.36 35.04 6.94
CA PHE A 323 -61.71 34.55 6.80
C PHE A 323 -62.74 35.68 6.99
N ASN A 324 -63.70 35.80 6.08
CA ASN A 324 -64.81 36.74 6.19
C ASN A 324 -66.14 35.99 6.37
N PRO A 325 -66.70 35.89 7.58
CA PRO A 325 -67.92 35.15 7.84
C PRO A 325 -69.18 35.80 7.25
N ASN A 326 -69.11 37.07 6.83
CA ASN A 326 -70.26 37.83 6.34
C ASN A 326 -70.56 37.59 4.85
N ILE A 327 -69.69 36.86 4.14
CA ILE A 327 -69.80 36.63 2.70
C ILE A 327 -69.94 35.14 2.43
N THR A 328 -71.01 34.76 1.77
CA THR A 328 -71.42 33.37 1.59
C THR A 328 -71.71 33.10 0.12
N PHE A 329 -71.43 31.89 -0.33
CA PHE A 329 -71.57 31.44 -1.71
C PHE A 329 -72.51 30.25 -1.79
N ASN A 330 -72.89 29.89 -3.01
CA ASN A 330 -73.61 28.66 -3.29
C ASN A 330 -72.66 27.45 -3.20
N ASP A 331 -73.25 26.25 -3.13
CA ASP A 331 -72.57 24.95 -3.09
C ASP A 331 -71.77 24.60 -4.36
N THR A 332 -71.83 25.46 -5.37
CA THR A 332 -71.17 25.26 -6.66
C THR A 332 -69.67 25.52 -6.53
N LEU A 333 -68.86 24.52 -6.89
CA LEU A 333 -67.41 24.64 -6.98
C LEU A 333 -67.02 25.84 -7.85
N VAL A 334 -66.12 26.68 -7.34
CA VAL A 334 -65.61 27.85 -8.07
C VAL A 334 -64.92 27.37 -9.34
N THR A 335 -65.38 27.84 -10.50
CA THR A 335 -64.71 27.57 -11.77
C THR A 335 -63.48 28.46 -11.96
N SER A 336 -62.55 27.98 -12.79
CA SER A 336 -61.25 28.59 -13.06
C SER A 336 -61.32 30.10 -13.33
N ASN A 337 -60.60 30.86 -12.49
CA ASN A 337 -60.35 32.30 -12.59
C ASN A 337 -61.55 33.26 -12.37
N GLN A 338 -62.51 32.93 -11.52
CA GLN A 338 -63.52 33.90 -11.06
C GLN A 338 -62.92 34.98 -10.13
N GLY A 339 -62.39 36.05 -10.70
CA GLY A 339 -62.02 37.27 -9.96
C GLY A 339 -60.55 37.48 -9.69
N GLY A 340 -59.69 37.13 -10.65
CA GLY A 340 -58.27 37.47 -10.58
C GLY A 340 -57.50 36.64 -9.57
N PHE A 341 -57.91 35.39 -9.34
CA PHE A 341 -57.28 34.50 -8.37
C PHE A 341 -55.79 34.29 -8.65
N LEU A 342 -55.39 34.20 -9.93
CA LEU A 342 -53.99 34.08 -10.31
C LEU A 342 -53.19 35.32 -9.88
N SER A 343 -53.74 36.53 -10.12
CA SER A 343 -53.16 37.78 -9.66
C SER A 343 -53.05 37.84 -8.14
N TYR A 344 -54.03 37.30 -7.43
CA TYR A 344 -53.99 37.16 -5.97
C TYR A 344 -52.90 36.18 -5.50
N ILE A 345 -52.72 35.03 -6.16
CA ILE A 345 -51.65 34.07 -5.84
C ILE A 345 -50.26 34.69 -6.06
N ILE A 346 -50.09 35.47 -7.13
CA ILE A 346 -48.85 36.21 -7.39
C ILE A 346 -48.55 37.17 -6.22
N LEU A 347 -49.54 37.95 -5.79
CA LEU A 347 -49.42 38.86 -4.65
C LEU A 347 -49.20 38.13 -3.32
N PHE A 348 -49.88 37.00 -3.12
CA PHE A 348 -49.76 36.16 -1.93
C PHE A 348 -48.30 35.76 -1.71
N PHE A 349 -47.64 35.16 -2.71
CA PHE A 349 -46.22 34.81 -2.63
C PHE A 349 -45.28 36.02 -2.56
N GLY A 350 -45.75 37.23 -2.89
CA GLY A 350 -45.01 38.48 -2.69
C GLY A 350 -45.00 38.99 -1.24
N THR A 351 -45.63 38.29 -0.30
CA THR A 351 -45.60 38.60 1.13
C THR A 351 -44.63 37.69 1.88
N ASP A 352 -43.90 38.23 2.87
CA ASP A 352 -42.78 37.59 3.57
C ASP A 352 -43.11 36.28 4.33
N ASP A 353 -44.40 35.90 4.44
CA ASP A 353 -44.85 34.74 5.23
C ASP A 353 -45.75 33.75 4.46
N ALA A 354 -45.89 33.91 3.13
CA ALA A 354 -46.81 33.11 2.34
C ALA A 354 -46.27 31.73 1.91
N GLY A 355 -44.97 31.64 1.66
CA GLY A 355 -44.30 30.42 1.19
C GLY A 355 -43.58 29.65 2.30
N ARG A 356 -43.34 28.35 2.07
CA ARG A 356 -42.40 27.53 2.84
C ARG A 356 -40.95 27.89 2.46
N GLU A 357 -39.97 27.23 3.09
CA GLU A 357 -38.59 27.26 2.59
C GLU A 357 -38.54 26.69 1.16
N TYR A 358 -37.59 27.17 0.34
CA TYR A 358 -37.41 26.67 -1.02
C TYR A 358 -36.86 25.25 -0.97
N GLU A 359 -37.45 24.34 -1.77
CA GLU A 359 -36.91 23.01 -1.99
C GLU A 359 -36.26 23.00 -3.38
N GLY A 360 -34.96 22.73 -3.41
CA GLY A 360 -34.16 22.66 -4.61
C GLY A 360 -33.78 21.24 -4.97
N ASP A 361 -34.30 20.74 -6.09
CA ASP A 361 -33.86 19.47 -6.65
C ASP A 361 -32.78 19.71 -7.70
N LEU A 362 -31.55 19.29 -7.40
CA LEU A 362 -30.48 19.16 -8.38
C LEU A 362 -29.95 17.74 -8.36
N ILE A 363 -30.56 16.91 -9.19
CA ILE A 363 -29.95 15.64 -9.55
C ILE A 363 -28.96 15.94 -10.67
N ILE A 364 -27.70 16.16 -10.30
CA ILE A 364 -26.61 16.32 -11.27
C ILE A 364 -26.22 14.92 -11.73
N PRO A 365 -26.38 14.58 -13.03
CA PRO A 365 -25.84 13.34 -13.54
C PRO A 365 -24.30 13.37 -13.45
N PRO A 366 -23.63 12.25 -13.14
CA PRO A 366 -22.17 12.16 -13.11
C PRO A 366 -21.43 12.65 -14.37
N ALA A 367 -22.14 12.81 -15.49
CA ALA A 367 -21.60 13.22 -16.78
C ALA A 367 -21.23 14.72 -16.89
N ASN A 368 -21.50 15.55 -15.89
CA ASN A 368 -21.23 17.00 -15.92
C ASN A 368 -20.05 17.44 -15.02
N LEU A 369 -19.17 16.51 -14.65
CA LEU A 369 -18.05 16.75 -13.75
C LEU A 369 -16.71 16.70 -14.49
N ASP A 370 -16.01 17.83 -14.52
CA ASP A 370 -14.64 17.93 -14.97
C ASP A 370 -13.69 17.73 -13.78
N ILE A 371 -12.97 16.60 -13.79
CA ILE A 371 -11.97 16.28 -12.76
C ILE A 371 -10.62 16.86 -13.18
N GLU A 372 -10.02 17.64 -12.28
CA GLU A 372 -8.69 18.21 -12.45
C GLU A 372 -7.72 17.64 -11.42
N VAL A 373 -6.59 17.11 -11.90
CA VAL A 373 -5.50 16.61 -11.05
C VAL A 373 -4.26 17.47 -11.27
N THR A 374 -3.89 18.23 -10.25
CA THR A 374 -2.61 18.94 -10.22
C THR A 374 -1.56 17.94 -9.76
N GLY A 375 -0.90 17.26 -10.71
CA GLY A 375 0.06 16.20 -10.41
C GLY A 375 1.29 16.68 -9.62
N ALA A 376 1.86 15.78 -8.83
CA ALA A 376 3.12 15.97 -8.10
C ALA A 376 3.93 14.66 -8.08
N TYR A 377 5.23 14.79 -7.86
CA TYR A 377 6.05 13.62 -7.54
C TYR A 377 5.66 13.08 -6.18
N TRP A 378 5.90 11.79 -5.99
CA TRP A 378 5.60 11.11 -4.75
C TRP A 378 6.69 10.11 -4.40
N THR A 379 6.83 9.82 -3.12
CA THR A 379 7.72 8.79 -2.59
C THR A 379 6.96 7.97 -1.56
N LEU A 380 7.12 6.64 -1.58
CA LEU A 380 6.50 5.79 -0.57
C LEU A 380 7.06 6.14 0.82
N ASP A 381 6.20 6.06 1.83
CA ASP A 381 6.62 6.34 3.22
C ASP A 381 7.59 5.27 3.72
N GLN A 382 7.42 4.03 3.26
CA GLN A 382 8.32 2.93 3.56
C GLN A 382 9.60 3.06 2.73
N GLN A 383 10.72 3.27 3.43
CA GLN A 383 12.07 3.42 2.86
C GLN A 383 13.05 2.43 3.51
N ASN A 384 14.22 2.26 2.90
CA ASN A 384 15.31 1.38 3.38
C ASN A 384 14.88 -0.07 3.64
N ILE A 385 14.04 -0.61 2.76
CA ILE A 385 13.51 -1.96 2.85
C ILE A 385 14.63 -2.95 2.52
N SER A 386 15.08 -3.71 3.53
CA SER A 386 16.28 -4.55 3.38
C SER A 386 16.03 -5.99 3.81
N TYR A 387 16.60 -6.94 3.06
CA TYR A 387 16.53 -8.38 3.32
C TYR A 387 17.89 -9.03 3.09
N TYR A 388 18.26 -9.98 3.96
CA TYR A 388 19.38 -10.88 3.68
C TYR A 388 18.91 -12.05 2.83
N ILE A 389 19.58 -12.36 1.73
CA ILE A 389 19.21 -13.45 0.83
C ILE A 389 20.41 -14.35 0.49
N PRO A 390 20.18 -15.64 0.18
CA PRO A 390 21.23 -16.51 -0.36
C PRO A 390 21.84 -15.99 -1.65
N GLU A 391 23.07 -16.43 -1.93
CA GLU A 391 23.66 -16.27 -3.26
C GLU A 391 22.81 -16.94 -4.33
N ASN A 392 22.68 -16.30 -5.49
CA ASN A 392 22.04 -16.86 -6.67
C ASN A 392 23.03 -16.82 -7.84
N ILE A 393 23.77 -17.92 -8.02
CA ILE A 393 24.76 -18.06 -9.09
C ILE A 393 24.13 -18.78 -10.28
N LEU A 394 24.00 -18.06 -11.38
CA LEU A 394 23.38 -18.48 -12.62
C LEU A 394 24.37 -19.26 -13.48
N GLY A 395 23.89 -20.27 -14.21
CA GLY A 395 24.71 -20.95 -15.22
C GLY A 395 25.12 -20.03 -16.38
N ASN A 396 24.29 -19.03 -16.68
CA ASN A 396 24.63 -17.90 -17.53
C ASN A 396 24.35 -16.62 -16.73
N LYS A 397 25.39 -15.83 -16.44
CA LYS A 397 25.26 -14.60 -15.66
C LYS A 397 24.34 -13.55 -16.29
N ASN A 398 24.08 -13.62 -17.59
CA ASN A 398 23.17 -12.72 -18.29
C ASN A 398 21.70 -13.20 -18.26
N ASP A 399 21.40 -14.33 -17.60
CA ASP A 399 20.06 -14.93 -17.56
C ASP A 399 19.12 -14.13 -16.65
N THR A 400 18.18 -13.43 -17.25
CA THR A 400 17.18 -12.66 -16.54
C THR A 400 15.96 -13.47 -16.13
N ILE A 401 15.76 -14.70 -16.62
CA ILE A 401 14.58 -15.52 -16.28
C ILE A 401 14.78 -16.13 -14.90
N ASN A 402 15.97 -16.67 -14.62
CA ASN A 402 16.28 -17.32 -13.34
C ASN A 402 16.95 -16.41 -12.31
N SER A 403 17.37 -15.19 -12.71
CA SER A 403 17.89 -14.20 -11.76
C SER A 403 16.88 -13.85 -10.69
N THR A 404 17.39 -13.45 -9.52
CA THR A 404 16.60 -12.80 -8.48
C THR A 404 16.08 -11.46 -9.00
N LYS A 405 14.82 -11.15 -8.70
CA LYS A 405 14.15 -9.94 -9.19
C LYS A 405 13.38 -9.26 -8.08
N LEU A 406 13.30 -7.94 -8.16
CA LEU A 406 12.27 -7.18 -7.49
C LEU A 406 10.92 -7.46 -8.19
N HIS A 407 9.94 -7.88 -7.42
CA HIS A 407 8.54 -7.96 -7.83
C HIS A 407 7.80 -6.74 -7.27
N VAL A 408 7.06 -6.04 -8.13
CA VAL A 408 6.20 -4.92 -7.76
C VAL A 408 4.86 -5.11 -8.42
N LYS A 409 3.78 -5.03 -7.63
CA LYS A 409 2.41 -4.99 -8.12
C LYS A 409 1.88 -3.58 -7.96
N ALA A 410 1.38 -2.99 -9.04
CA ALA A 410 0.88 -1.62 -9.04
C ALA A 410 -0.48 -1.52 -9.73
N ALA A 411 -1.25 -0.49 -9.39
CA ALA A 411 -2.55 -0.18 -9.97
C ALA A 411 -2.59 1.25 -10.53
N ILE A 412 -3.28 1.45 -11.66
CA ILE A 412 -3.75 2.78 -12.06
C ILE A 412 -5.12 2.97 -11.43
N THR A 413 -5.26 3.92 -10.54
CA THR A 413 -6.55 4.24 -9.92
C THR A 413 -7.33 5.28 -10.74
N THR A 414 -8.58 5.50 -10.37
CA THR A 414 -9.40 6.62 -10.86
C THR A 414 -9.64 7.60 -9.72
N VAL A 415 -10.22 8.75 -10.00
CA VAL A 415 -10.77 9.61 -8.94
C VAL A 415 -12.18 9.15 -8.67
N ASP A 416 -12.52 8.91 -7.40
CA ASP A 416 -13.91 8.66 -7.01
C ASP A 416 -14.54 9.99 -6.61
N PHE A 417 -15.72 10.26 -7.14
CA PHE A 417 -16.48 11.44 -6.76
C PHE A 417 -17.79 10.98 -6.13
N GLY A 418 -17.93 11.25 -4.82
CA GLY A 418 -19.20 11.07 -4.15
C GLY A 418 -20.26 11.90 -4.87
N SER A 419 -21.35 11.26 -5.30
CA SER A 419 -22.36 11.82 -6.21
C SER A 419 -23.17 12.99 -5.67
N GLU A 420 -22.78 13.58 -4.54
CA GLU A 420 -23.51 14.63 -3.84
C GLU A 420 -22.64 15.88 -3.79
N VAL A 421 -23.06 16.89 -4.55
CA VAL A 421 -22.43 18.21 -4.58
C VAL A 421 -23.34 19.17 -3.85
N PHE A 422 -22.80 19.85 -2.83
CA PHE A 422 -23.54 20.84 -2.06
C PHE A 422 -23.29 22.24 -2.63
N PHE A 423 -24.36 23.05 -2.69
CA PHE A 423 -24.31 24.47 -3.05
C PHE A 423 -25.45 25.19 -2.31
N GLU A 424 -25.29 26.48 -2.05
CA GLU A 424 -26.27 27.33 -1.34
C GLU A 424 -27.05 28.23 -2.32
N GLU A 425 -28.11 28.91 -1.83
CA GLU A 425 -28.91 29.87 -2.64
C GLU A 425 -28.05 30.95 -3.29
N ASP A 426 -27.05 31.39 -2.52
CA ASP A 426 -26.18 32.50 -2.86
C ASP A 426 -25.14 32.12 -3.92
N ASP A 427 -24.91 30.81 -4.13
CA ASP A 427 -24.04 30.30 -5.19
C ASP A 427 -24.75 30.30 -6.57
N VAL A 428 -26.08 30.47 -6.58
CA VAL A 428 -26.89 30.45 -7.80
C VAL A 428 -26.93 31.82 -8.46
N THR A 429 -26.58 31.85 -9.74
CA THR A 429 -26.86 32.99 -10.62
C THR A 429 -28.31 32.91 -11.10
N TRP A 430 -29.20 33.63 -10.42
CA TRP A 430 -30.64 33.64 -10.70
C TRP A 430 -30.98 34.40 -11.99
N GLU A 431 -31.99 33.93 -12.71
CA GLU A 431 -32.67 34.76 -13.70
C GLU A 431 -33.34 35.95 -13.00
N THR A 432 -33.16 37.14 -13.56
CA THR A 432 -33.66 38.38 -12.97
C THR A 432 -34.65 39.10 -13.87
N GLU A 433 -35.49 39.92 -13.26
CA GLU A 433 -36.37 40.87 -13.95
C GLU A 433 -36.30 42.25 -13.30
N ILE A 434 -36.71 43.28 -14.05
CA ILE A 434 -36.73 44.66 -13.58
C ILE A 434 -38.16 45.03 -13.22
N ILE A 435 -38.38 45.40 -11.96
CA ILE A 435 -39.65 45.93 -11.46
C ILE A 435 -39.50 47.42 -11.10
N LYS A 436 -40.61 48.16 -11.14
CA LYS A 436 -40.67 49.56 -10.70
C LYS A 436 -41.15 49.63 -9.25
N VAL A 437 -40.30 50.13 -8.36
CA VAL A 437 -40.67 50.45 -6.97
C VAL A 437 -40.43 51.94 -6.74
N ASP A 438 -41.48 52.68 -6.38
CA ASP A 438 -41.44 54.14 -6.20
C ASP A 438 -40.83 54.90 -7.39
N GLY A 439 -41.10 54.42 -8.61
CA GLY A 439 -40.60 55.00 -9.86
C GLY A 439 -39.15 54.65 -10.23
N LYS A 440 -38.44 53.90 -9.38
CA LYS A 440 -37.08 53.42 -9.64
C LYS A 440 -37.08 51.99 -10.15
N ASP A 441 -36.15 51.68 -11.05
CA ASP A 441 -35.89 50.30 -11.49
C ASP A 441 -35.15 49.54 -10.40
N VAL A 442 -35.71 48.39 -10.01
CA VAL A 442 -35.13 47.46 -9.05
C VAL A 442 -35.02 46.10 -9.72
N VAL A 443 -33.83 45.49 -9.66
CA VAL A 443 -33.57 44.14 -10.17
C VAL A 443 -33.94 43.14 -9.09
N VAL A 444 -34.83 42.20 -9.41
CA VAL A 444 -35.29 41.14 -8.49
C VAL A 444 -35.21 39.77 -9.16
N LYS A 445 -35.26 38.70 -8.36
CA LYS A 445 -35.36 37.33 -8.87
C LYS A 445 -36.65 37.19 -9.68
N LYS A 446 -36.55 36.60 -10.86
CA LYS A 446 -37.70 36.32 -11.71
C LYS A 446 -38.41 35.05 -11.22
N TYR A 447 -39.70 35.19 -10.91
CA TYR A 447 -40.51 34.06 -10.46
C TYR A 447 -41.44 33.56 -11.56
N TYR A 448 -41.45 32.25 -11.74
CA TYR A 448 -42.35 31.53 -12.62
C TYR A 448 -43.49 30.91 -11.83
N TYR A 449 -44.69 31.02 -12.36
CA TYR A 449 -45.92 30.47 -11.78
C TYR A 449 -46.47 29.36 -12.69
N PRO A 450 -47.29 28.43 -12.17
CA PRO A 450 -47.94 27.41 -12.98
C PRO A 450 -48.65 28.04 -14.19
N GLY A 451 -48.47 27.43 -15.36
CA GLY A 451 -49.21 27.84 -16.56
C GLY A 451 -50.72 27.74 -16.34
N VAL A 452 -51.51 28.50 -17.11
CA VAL A 452 -52.97 28.65 -16.92
C VAL A 452 -53.71 27.30 -16.79
N GLU A 453 -53.31 26.30 -17.57
CA GLU A 453 -53.91 24.97 -17.51
C GLU A 453 -53.60 24.23 -16.19
N ILE A 454 -52.32 24.15 -15.82
CA ILE A 454 -51.86 23.54 -14.55
C ILE A 454 -52.51 24.26 -13.37
N TYR A 455 -52.53 25.59 -13.42
CA TYR A 455 -53.16 26.43 -12.41
C TYR A 455 -54.65 26.13 -12.25
N ASN A 456 -55.39 26.02 -13.35
CA ASN A 456 -56.82 25.70 -13.32
C ASN A 456 -57.09 24.32 -12.71
N ASN A 457 -56.23 23.33 -13.00
CA ASN A 457 -56.33 22.01 -12.39
C ASN A 457 -56.03 22.06 -10.89
N LEU A 458 -54.93 22.70 -10.48
CA LEU A 458 -54.59 22.88 -9.07
C LEU A 458 -55.71 23.60 -8.30
N ALA A 459 -56.23 24.70 -8.84
CA ALA A 459 -57.32 25.47 -8.22
C ALA A 459 -58.61 24.64 -8.11
N LYS A 460 -58.91 23.78 -9.09
CA LYS A 460 -60.07 22.90 -9.03
C LYS A 460 -59.90 21.76 -8.01
N GLU A 461 -58.73 21.14 -7.98
CA GLU A 461 -58.40 20.01 -7.08
C GLU A 461 -58.27 20.43 -5.62
N SER A 462 -57.80 21.65 -5.37
CA SER A 462 -57.59 22.21 -4.04
C SER A 462 -58.75 23.05 -3.52
N ALA A 463 -59.78 23.28 -4.34
CA ALA A 463 -61.00 23.97 -3.90
C ALA A 463 -61.71 23.17 -2.80
N ARG A 464 -62.06 23.85 -1.72
CA ARG A 464 -62.81 23.32 -0.60
C ARG A 464 -63.93 24.28 -0.24
N PHE A 465 -64.95 23.76 0.44
CA PHE A 465 -65.99 24.58 1.03
C PHE A 465 -66.26 24.15 2.47
N ILE A 466 -66.58 25.13 3.31
CA ILE A 466 -67.12 24.91 4.65
C ILE A 466 -68.54 25.45 4.71
N SER A 467 -69.42 24.75 5.43
CA SER A 467 -70.80 25.18 5.65
C SER A 467 -70.96 25.73 7.06
N LYS A 468 -71.70 26.83 7.20
CA LYS A 468 -72.12 27.35 8.51
C LYS A 468 -73.30 26.55 9.02
N LYS A 469 -73.14 25.83 10.13
CA LYS A 469 -74.27 25.24 10.85
C LYS A 469 -74.40 25.86 12.24
N HIS A 470 -75.64 26.14 12.61
CA HIS A 470 -75.99 26.51 13.98
C HIS A 470 -76.19 25.23 14.78
N VAL A 471 -75.33 25.00 15.77
CA VAL A 471 -75.50 23.89 16.72
C VAL A 471 -75.96 24.49 18.04
N ILE A 472 -77.08 23.99 18.58
CA ILE A 472 -77.58 24.42 19.89
C ILE A 472 -76.91 23.55 20.95
N TYR A 473 -76.17 24.18 21.86
CA TYR A 473 -75.55 23.51 23.00
C TYR A 473 -75.89 24.28 24.27
N ASN A 474 -76.63 23.65 25.20
CA ASN A 474 -77.14 24.27 26.43
C ASN A 474 -77.85 25.62 26.18
N ASP A 475 -78.85 25.64 25.29
CA ASP A 475 -79.66 26.82 24.93
C ASP A 475 -78.89 28.04 24.39
N VAL A 476 -77.60 27.87 24.07
CA VAL A 476 -76.81 28.86 23.34
C VAL A 476 -76.59 28.36 21.92
N THR A 477 -77.03 29.16 20.95
CA THR A 477 -76.70 28.94 19.54
C THR A 477 -75.20 29.20 19.34
N LYS A 478 -74.43 28.16 19.04
CA LYS A 478 -73.02 28.30 18.65
C LYS A 478 -72.88 28.10 17.15
N GLU A 479 -72.11 28.98 16.53
CA GLU A 479 -71.71 28.84 15.14
C GLU A 479 -70.56 27.83 15.08
N VAL A 480 -70.74 26.74 14.34
CA VAL A 480 -69.70 25.73 14.13
C VAL A 480 -69.47 25.57 12.63
N PHE A 481 -68.22 25.71 12.21
CA PHE A 481 -67.80 25.52 10.82
C PHE A 481 -67.41 24.05 10.62
N PHE A 482 -68.06 23.39 9.66
CA PHE A 482 -67.75 22.00 9.30
C PHE A 482 -67.05 21.97 7.94
N ASP A 483 -65.92 21.26 7.86
CA ASP A 483 -65.26 20.90 6.60
C ASP A 483 -66.04 19.74 5.96
N GLU A 484 -66.79 20.02 4.89
CA GLU A 484 -67.78 19.08 4.34
C GLU A 484 -67.27 18.20 3.21
N SER A 485 -65.97 17.87 3.19
CA SER A 485 -65.46 16.80 2.32
C SER A 485 -66.08 15.41 2.58
N LYS A 486 -67.02 15.26 3.53
CA LYS A 486 -67.61 13.96 3.94
C LYS A 486 -69.12 13.89 4.26
N ILE A 487 -69.96 14.91 3.99
CA ILE A 487 -71.40 14.82 4.32
C ILE A 487 -72.29 15.42 3.22
N ASN A 488 -73.27 14.65 2.74
CA ASN A 488 -74.39 15.13 1.94
C ASN A 488 -75.28 16.04 2.80
N VAL A 489 -75.45 17.30 2.40
CA VAL A 489 -76.30 18.26 3.12
C VAL A 489 -77.32 18.90 2.21
N SER A 490 -78.48 19.15 2.79
CA SER A 490 -79.68 19.77 2.22
C SER A 490 -79.46 21.20 1.71
N ASP A 491 -80.14 21.52 0.60
CA ASP A 491 -80.24 22.84 -0.04
C ASP A 491 -80.39 24.00 0.96
N GLY A 492 -79.49 25.00 0.87
CA GLY A 492 -79.70 26.35 1.42
C GLY A 492 -78.75 26.84 2.52
N ALA A 493 -77.71 26.09 2.92
CA ALA A 493 -76.72 26.59 3.89
C ALA A 493 -75.71 27.57 3.23
N PRO A 494 -75.19 28.58 3.94
CA PRO A 494 -74.16 29.45 3.40
C PRO A 494 -72.80 28.72 3.33
N TYR A 495 -72.21 28.69 2.13
CA TYR A 495 -70.90 28.08 1.90
C TYR A 495 -69.79 29.13 1.89
N TYR A 496 -68.62 28.77 2.40
CA TYR A 496 -67.40 29.57 2.25
C TYR A 496 -66.37 28.78 1.47
N HIS A 497 -65.85 29.37 0.38
CA HIS A 497 -64.86 28.72 -0.46
C HIS A 497 -63.46 29.05 0.02
N PHE A 498 -62.62 28.03 0.13
CA PHE A 498 -61.20 28.21 0.43
C PHE A 498 -60.32 27.25 -0.36
N TRP A 499 -59.06 27.61 -0.48
CA TRP A 499 -58.01 26.74 -0.99
C TRP A 499 -56.92 26.56 0.06
N ASP A 500 -56.28 25.39 0.02
CA ASP A 500 -55.05 25.13 0.75
C ASP A 500 -53.88 25.81 0.02
N GLY A 501 -53.20 26.74 0.70
CA GLY A 501 -52.06 27.46 0.13
C GLY A 501 -50.93 26.55 -0.35
N SER A 502 -50.77 25.36 0.26
CA SER A 502 -49.72 24.41 -0.09
C SER A 502 -49.87 23.73 -1.45
N MET A 503 -51.03 23.86 -2.08
CA MET A 503 -51.28 23.32 -3.41
C MET A 503 -50.76 24.23 -4.53
N PHE A 504 -50.40 25.48 -4.21
CA PHE A 504 -49.83 26.43 -5.15
C PHE A 504 -48.34 26.58 -4.91
N TRP A 505 -47.62 26.97 -5.96
CA TRP A 505 -46.19 27.18 -5.91
C TRP A 505 -45.75 28.29 -6.85
N ARG A 506 -44.57 28.83 -6.59
CA ARG A 506 -43.75 29.59 -7.54
C ARG A 506 -42.38 28.93 -7.64
N GLU A 507 -41.71 29.08 -8.77
CA GLU A 507 -40.33 28.61 -8.94
C GLU A 507 -39.41 29.73 -9.43
N ALA A 508 -38.17 29.72 -8.96
CA ALA A 508 -37.10 30.51 -9.49
C ALA A 508 -36.18 29.61 -10.32
N ARG A 509 -35.57 30.17 -11.37
CA ARG A 509 -34.65 29.48 -12.26
C ARG A 509 -33.32 30.21 -12.27
N GLY A 510 -32.23 29.47 -12.37
CA GLY A 510 -30.89 30.05 -12.43
C GLY A 510 -29.88 29.03 -12.89
N THR A 511 -28.61 29.38 -12.73
CA THR A 511 -27.50 28.47 -13.00
C THR A 511 -26.49 28.47 -11.86
N VAL A 512 -25.83 27.33 -11.66
CA VAL A 512 -24.73 27.17 -10.68
C VAL A 512 -23.57 26.43 -11.31
N SER A 513 -22.36 26.74 -10.86
CA SER A 513 -21.17 25.92 -11.08
C SER A 513 -20.54 25.67 -9.74
N VAL A 514 -20.27 24.41 -9.42
CA VAL A 514 -19.69 24.02 -8.13
C VAL A 514 -18.28 23.52 -8.34
N SER A 515 -17.41 23.78 -7.37
CA SER A 515 -16.06 23.23 -7.31
C SER A 515 -15.85 22.53 -5.97
N GLU A 516 -15.43 21.28 -6.02
CA GLU A 516 -15.02 20.50 -4.86
C GLU A 516 -13.49 20.33 -4.88
N ALA A 517 -12.84 20.48 -3.72
CA ALA A 517 -11.41 20.31 -3.57
C ALA A 517 -11.12 19.29 -2.47
N GLY A 518 -9.94 18.67 -2.53
CA GLY A 518 -9.55 17.65 -1.54
C GLY A 518 -10.17 16.29 -1.80
N LEU A 519 -10.52 16.01 -3.07
CA LEU A 519 -10.95 14.69 -3.50
C LEU A 519 -9.80 13.69 -3.36
N GLU A 520 -10.16 12.41 -3.27
CA GLU A 520 -9.22 11.30 -3.16
C GLU A 520 -9.32 10.37 -4.37
N PHE A 521 -8.26 9.61 -4.58
CA PHE A 521 -8.28 8.51 -5.54
C PHE A 521 -9.16 7.36 -5.01
N SER A 522 -9.80 6.64 -5.93
CA SER A 522 -10.56 5.44 -5.61
C SER A 522 -9.64 4.34 -5.03
N ASP A 523 -10.23 3.39 -4.29
CA ASP A 523 -9.49 2.25 -3.70
C ASP A 523 -8.69 1.51 -4.80
N PRO A 524 -7.35 1.64 -4.83
CA PRO A 524 -6.53 1.10 -5.91
C PRO A 524 -6.59 -0.44 -6.02
N SER A 525 -6.96 -1.12 -4.93
CA SER A 525 -7.12 -2.58 -4.94
C SER A 525 -8.32 -3.06 -5.77
N LYS A 526 -9.27 -2.16 -6.06
CA LYS A 526 -10.45 -2.43 -6.89
C LYS A 526 -10.26 -1.98 -8.34
N SER A 527 -9.07 -1.48 -8.70
CA SER A 527 -8.79 -1.05 -10.05
C SER A 527 -8.87 -2.21 -11.03
N ASP A 528 -9.46 -1.96 -12.20
CA ASP A 528 -9.41 -2.88 -13.35
C ASP A 528 -8.02 -2.90 -14.03
N ASN A 529 -7.15 -1.96 -13.67
CA ASN A 529 -5.82 -1.77 -14.23
C ASN A 529 -4.76 -2.10 -13.20
N ILE A 530 -4.55 -3.39 -12.92
CA ILE A 530 -3.49 -3.89 -12.02
C ILE A 530 -2.44 -4.64 -12.84
N LYS A 531 -1.16 -4.43 -12.53
CA LYS A 531 -0.04 -5.06 -13.23
C LYS A 531 1.09 -5.48 -12.29
N ASP A 532 1.68 -6.63 -12.61
CA ASP A 532 2.90 -7.14 -11.99
C ASP A 532 4.15 -6.80 -12.82
N PHE A 533 5.18 -6.33 -12.15
CA PHE A 533 6.48 -5.99 -12.69
C PHE A 533 7.54 -6.88 -12.05
N TYR A 534 8.46 -7.39 -12.87
CA TYR A 534 9.55 -8.25 -12.43
C TYR A 534 10.87 -7.69 -12.95
N ILE A 535 11.65 -7.06 -12.08
CA ILE A 535 12.86 -6.33 -12.45
C ILE A 535 14.09 -7.07 -11.94
N PRO A 536 14.92 -7.64 -12.84
CA PRO A 536 16.18 -8.27 -12.46
C PRO A 536 17.10 -7.31 -11.71
N ILE A 537 17.71 -7.79 -10.63
CA ILE A 537 18.78 -7.08 -9.93
C ILE A 537 20.07 -7.33 -10.70
N GLN A 538 20.76 -6.26 -11.09
CA GLN A 538 21.93 -6.31 -11.95
C GLN A 538 23.14 -5.67 -11.26
N ASN A 539 24.29 -6.31 -11.36
CA ASN A 539 25.55 -5.74 -10.90
C ASN A 539 26.01 -4.62 -11.84
N THR A 540 26.77 -3.70 -11.26
CA THR A 540 27.43 -2.61 -11.97
C THR A 540 28.94 -2.79 -11.97
N THR A 541 29.60 -2.06 -12.84
CA THR A 541 31.04 -1.84 -12.79
C THR A 541 31.29 -0.37 -12.52
N LYS A 542 32.12 -0.10 -11.51
CA LYS A 542 32.56 1.25 -11.20
C LYS A 542 33.57 1.73 -12.25
N ASN A 543 33.23 2.80 -12.94
CA ASN A 543 34.08 3.48 -13.90
C ASN A 543 35.15 4.30 -13.17
N THR A 544 36.19 4.69 -13.90
CA THR A 544 37.31 5.51 -13.38
C THR A 544 36.88 6.90 -12.92
N ASP A 545 35.73 7.40 -13.38
CA ASP A 545 35.13 8.67 -12.96
C ASP A 545 34.20 8.52 -11.74
N GLY A 546 34.11 7.31 -11.17
CA GLY A 546 33.26 6.99 -10.02
C GLY A 546 31.81 6.68 -10.37
N THR A 547 31.40 6.77 -11.64
CA THR A 547 30.06 6.37 -12.08
C THR A 547 29.93 4.85 -12.15
N GLU A 548 28.71 4.34 -12.02
CA GLU A 548 28.44 2.90 -12.11
C GLU A 548 27.69 2.54 -13.40
N THR A 549 28.16 1.53 -14.14
CA THR A 549 27.54 1.08 -15.38
C THR A 549 27.08 -0.37 -15.28
N PRO A 550 25.83 -0.70 -15.67
CA PRO A 550 25.37 -2.09 -15.69
C PRO A 550 26.25 -2.96 -16.59
N ASN A 551 26.65 -4.14 -16.10
CA ASN A 551 27.68 -4.97 -16.76
C ASN A 551 27.17 -6.30 -17.33
N GLY A 552 25.84 -6.49 -17.35
CA GLY A 552 25.21 -7.73 -17.83
C GLY A 552 25.13 -8.86 -16.79
N ASP A 553 25.68 -8.70 -15.59
CA ASP A 553 25.72 -9.74 -14.57
C ASP A 553 24.54 -9.66 -13.60
N TYR A 554 23.65 -10.65 -13.61
CA TYR A 554 22.48 -10.75 -12.74
C TYR A 554 22.66 -11.77 -11.60
N ASN A 555 23.89 -12.21 -11.32
CA ASN A 555 24.17 -13.04 -10.16
C ASN A 555 24.00 -12.22 -8.87
N ILE A 556 23.55 -12.91 -7.83
CA ILE A 556 23.63 -12.41 -6.44
C ILE A 556 24.82 -13.12 -5.78
N TYR A 557 25.83 -12.35 -5.42
CA TYR A 557 27.02 -12.85 -4.74
C TYR A 557 26.87 -12.67 -3.24
N ARG A 558 27.16 -13.73 -2.47
CA ARG A 558 27.26 -13.62 -1.01
C ARG A 558 28.25 -12.54 -0.59
N ASN A 559 28.10 -12.01 0.62
CA ASN A 559 28.96 -10.97 1.18
C ASN A 559 28.98 -9.64 0.40
N ASN A 560 27.94 -9.36 -0.38
CA ASN A 560 27.73 -8.09 -1.08
C ASN A 560 26.38 -7.49 -0.68
N GLU A 561 26.29 -6.16 -0.76
CA GLU A 561 25.02 -5.43 -0.68
C GLU A 561 24.61 -4.97 -2.09
N TYR A 562 23.34 -5.16 -2.40
CA TYR A 562 22.67 -4.70 -3.61
C TYR A 562 21.71 -3.59 -3.21
N LYS A 563 22.18 -2.35 -3.21
CA LYS A 563 21.41 -1.17 -2.85
C LYS A 563 20.93 -0.43 -4.10
N PHE A 564 19.65 -0.08 -4.11
CA PHE A 564 19.07 0.65 -5.23
C PHE A 564 17.77 1.36 -4.87
N SER A 565 17.46 2.41 -5.63
CA SER A 565 16.13 3.03 -5.64
C SER A 565 15.28 2.51 -6.80
N VAL A 566 13.96 2.66 -6.67
CA VAL A 566 12.99 2.25 -7.68
C VAL A 566 12.21 3.48 -8.14
N HIS A 567 12.27 3.78 -9.44
CA HIS A 567 11.69 4.99 -10.01
C HIS A 567 10.54 4.66 -10.97
N VAL A 568 9.37 5.27 -10.75
CA VAL A 568 8.17 5.23 -11.60
C VAL A 568 8.16 6.46 -12.50
N LEU A 569 8.62 6.31 -13.76
CA LEU A 569 8.89 7.48 -14.61
C LEU A 569 7.72 7.85 -15.52
N GLU A 570 6.89 6.87 -15.90
CA GLU A 570 5.78 7.03 -16.84
C GLU A 570 4.61 6.10 -16.43
N GLN A 571 3.42 6.31 -17.01
CA GLN A 571 2.24 5.46 -16.81
C GLN A 571 2.09 4.44 -17.93
N TRP A 572 1.55 3.26 -17.62
CA TRP A 572 1.25 2.25 -18.65
C TRP A 572 -0.06 2.55 -19.38
N PRO A 573 -0.25 2.07 -20.62
CA PRO A 573 -1.49 2.27 -21.37
C PRO A 573 -2.69 1.67 -20.63
N LEU A 574 -3.83 2.38 -20.64
CA LEU A 574 -5.10 1.94 -20.04
C LEU A 574 -5.74 0.73 -20.72
N SER A 575 -5.18 0.27 -21.85
CA SER A 575 -5.60 -0.94 -22.58
C SER A 575 -4.40 -1.89 -22.75
N ALA A 576 -4.43 -3.01 -22.03
CA ALA A 576 -3.44 -4.06 -22.20
C ALA A 576 -3.67 -4.82 -23.52
N PRO A 577 -2.65 -5.05 -24.37
CA PRO A 577 -2.73 -6.11 -25.36
C PRO A 577 -2.80 -7.45 -24.62
N SER A 578 -3.83 -8.24 -24.88
CA SER A 578 -3.92 -9.61 -24.38
C SER A 578 -2.72 -10.42 -24.90
N GLY A 579 -1.78 -10.79 -24.02
CA GLY A 579 -0.78 -11.82 -24.29
C GLY A 579 0.70 -11.41 -24.42
N ALA A 580 1.18 -10.37 -23.73
CA ALA A 580 2.63 -10.06 -23.74
C ALA A 580 3.41 -10.92 -22.69
N PRO A 581 4.46 -11.67 -23.09
CA PRO A 581 5.28 -12.48 -22.19
C PRO A 581 6.18 -11.62 -21.28
N SER A 582 6.55 -12.19 -20.13
CA SER A 582 7.43 -11.60 -19.14
C SER A 582 8.80 -11.23 -19.75
N GLN A 583 9.18 -9.95 -19.68
CA GLN A 583 10.51 -9.51 -20.10
C GLN A 583 11.18 -8.63 -19.06
N SER A 584 12.47 -8.91 -18.94
CA SER A 584 13.54 -8.33 -18.15
C SER A 584 13.77 -6.86 -18.44
N SER A 585 13.66 -6.03 -17.40
CA SER A 585 13.62 -4.55 -17.48
C SER A 585 12.37 -4.04 -18.21
N THR A 586 11.54 -3.24 -17.55
CA THR A 586 10.54 -2.43 -18.26
C THR A 586 11.20 -1.15 -18.75
N ARG A 587 12.14 -1.28 -19.69
CA ARG A 587 12.26 -0.31 -20.79
C ARG A 587 11.85 -1.05 -22.05
N SER A 588 10.64 -0.80 -22.52
CA SER A 588 10.38 -0.91 -23.96
C SER A 588 10.95 0.35 -24.60
N ALA A 589 12.24 0.34 -24.89
CA ALA A 589 12.88 1.44 -25.58
C ALA A 589 13.81 0.86 -26.62
N TRP A 590 13.21 0.51 -27.76
CA TRP A 590 13.83 0.86 -29.04
C TRP A 590 12.84 1.12 -30.19
N GLU A 591 11.51 1.00 -30.01
CA GLU A 591 10.58 1.24 -31.14
C GLU A 591 9.29 2.05 -30.90
N ASP A 592 8.97 2.58 -29.71
CA ASP A 592 7.79 3.47 -29.61
C ASP A 592 7.89 4.54 -28.49
N PRO A 593 7.93 5.84 -28.82
CA PRO A 593 7.91 6.93 -27.83
C PRO A 593 6.55 7.15 -27.14
N ASN A 594 5.51 6.34 -27.40
CA ASN A 594 4.16 6.59 -26.88
C ASN A 594 3.65 5.69 -25.74
N GLN A 595 4.34 4.64 -25.26
CA GLN A 595 3.74 3.74 -24.26
C GLN A 595 4.75 2.98 -23.38
N SER A 596 4.68 3.14 -22.04
CA SER A 596 4.76 2.11 -20.97
C SER A 596 5.25 2.70 -19.64
N MET A 597 4.73 2.20 -18.50
CA MET A 597 5.35 2.51 -17.22
C MET A 597 6.77 1.98 -17.18
N VAL A 598 7.72 2.90 -17.05
CA VAL A 598 9.13 2.59 -16.86
C VAL A 598 9.38 2.54 -15.37
N LEU A 599 9.41 1.32 -14.83
CA LEU A 599 9.89 1.06 -13.49
C LEU A 599 11.38 0.74 -13.58
N ARG A 600 12.23 1.58 -12.99
CA ARG A 600 13.68 1.46 -13.12
C ARG A 600 14.35 1.31 -11.75
N ILE A 601 15.17 0.27 -11.65
CA ILE A 601 16.18 0.13 -10.59
C ILE A 601 17.35 1.05 -10.93
N VAL A 602 17.76 1.88 -9.96
CA VAL A 602 18.94 2.73 -10.04
C VAL A 602 19.90 2.30 -8.93
N PRO A 603 21.04 1.68 -9.28
CA PRO A 603 22.07 1.31 -8.31
C PRO A 603 22.57 2.54 -7.53
N GLU A 604 22.85 2.35 -6.24
CA GLU A 604 23.31 3.40 -5.31
C GLU A 604 24.64 3.07 -4.64
#